data_AF-A0A6I9NFZ3-F1
#
_entry.id   AF-A0A6I9NFZ3-F1
#
_cell.length_a   1.000
_cell.length_b   1.000
_cell.length_c   1.000
_cell.angle_alpha   90.00
_cell.angle_beta   90.00
_cell.angle_gamma   90.00
#
_symmetry.space_group_name_H-M   'P 1'
#
loop_
_entity.id
_entity.type
_entity.pdbx_description
1 polymer ?
#
loop_
_entity_poly.entity_id
_entity_poly.type
_entity_poly.pdbx_seq_one_letter_code
_entity_poly.pdbx_strand_id
1 'polypeptide(L)'
;MVQLVDLLDVQLRNLTPGGKDSAARSLNKLQKRERSCRFYVQAMVETVNNLLQPQAQAAWRQLSTAEQLRAATTLLDTVEQGAFILADNLLKTDIVQENTENIQLEVARMSTDGNLPDLKFPQTGGQGNSIHLSANTLKQHGRNGEIRIAFVLYKHIGLYLSTENASMKLGSEAMATNYSVIVNSPVVTAAINKDSNKVYLSDPVIFTIRHLQQSEENFNPNCSFWSYSKRTMTGFWSTQDCRLLGTNRTHTTCSCTHLTNFAVLMAHVDVK
;
A
#
# COMPACT_ATOMS: atom_id res chain seq x y z
N MET A 1 -15.72 7.75 -0.22
CA MET A 1 -14.39 7.70 -0.88
C MET A 1 -14.47 7.10 -2.28
N VAL A 2 -15.04 5.90 -2.47
CA VAL A 2 -15.29 5.33 -3.81
C VAL A 2 -16.06 6.29 -4.74
N GLN A 3 -17.16 6.89 -4.26
CA GLN A 3 -17.90 7.91 -5.05
C GLN A 3 -17.08 9.13 -5.46
N LEU A 4 -16.01 9.47 -4.72
CA LEU A 4 -15.13 10.58 -5.08
C LEU A 4 -14.19 10.21 -6.23
N VAL A 5 -13.78 8.93 -6.31
CA VAL A 5 -13.05 8.38 -7.46
C VAL A 5 -13.93 8.51 -8.70
N ASP A 6 -15.19 8.08 -8.61
CA ASP A 6 -16.14 8.14 -9.74
C ASP A 6 -16.40 9.60 -10.19
N LEU A 7 -16.52 10.52 -9.24
CA LEU A 7 -16.68 11.94 -9.53
C LEU A 7 -15.46 12.52 -10.22
N LEU A 8 -14.25 12.16 -9.78
CA LEU A 8 -13.02 12.57 -10.46
C LEU A 8 -13.01 12.03 -11.89
N ASP A 9 -13.36 10.78 -12.11
CA ASP A 9 -13.41 10.19 -13.46
C ASP A 9 -14.38 10.96 -14.38
N VAL A 10 -15.55 11.36 -13.89
CA VAL A 10 -16.49 12.21 -14.64
C VAL A 10 -15.85 13.56 -14.99
N GLN A 11 -15.16 14.20 -14.03
CA GLN A 11 -14.45 15.47 -14.29
C GLN A 11 -13.34 15.30 -15.33
N LEU A 12 -12.58 14.20 -15.27
CA LEU A 12 -11.50 13.90 -16.21
C LEU A 12 -12.02 13.62 -17.62
N ARG A 13 -13.18 12.97 -17.77
CA ARG A 13 -13.83 12.75 -19.08
C ARG A 13 -14.09 14.06 -19.81
N ASN A 14 -14.58 15.08 -19.10
CA ASN A 14 -14.82 16.42 -19.67
C ASN A 14 -13.54 17.13 -20.14
N LEU A 15 -12.39 16.73 -19.59
CA LEU A 15 -11.07 17.25 -19.95
C LEU A 15 -10.36 16.38 -21.00
N THR A 16 -11.03 15.41 -21.62
CA THR A 16 -10.42 14.62 -22.69
C THR A 16 -10.19 15.49 -23.94
N PRO A 17 -8.98 15.51 -24.51
CA PRO A 17 -8.73 16.18 -25.79
C PRO A 17 -9.62 15.59 -26.89
N GLY A 18 -10.30 16.46 -27.65
CA GLY A 18 -11.12 16.07 -28.80
C GLY A 18 -10.37 16.24 -30.11
N GLY A 19 -10.78 15.52 -31.17
CA GLY A 19 -10.13 15.57 -32.49
C GLY A 19 -10.14 16.94 -33.19
N LYS A 20 -10.91 17.92 -32.69
CA LYS A 20 -10.96 19.30 -33.19
C LYS A 20 -10.16 20.29 -32.32
N ASP A 21 -9.54 19.86 -31.24
CA ASP A 21 -8.78 20.75 -30.35
C ASP A 21 -7.41 21.09 -30.96
N SER A 22 -7.00 22.35 -30.84
CA SER A 22 -5.62 22.74 -31.15
C SER A 22 -4.63 22.10 -30.18
N ALA A 23 -3.37 21.94 -30.59
CA ALA A 23 -2.32 21.39 -29.74
C ALA A 23 -2.21 22.10 -28.37
N ALA A 24 -2.27 23.44 -28.37
CA ALA A 24 -2.26 24.24 -27.14
C ALA A 24 -3.47 23.97 -26.24
N ARG A 25 -4.66 23.79 -26.82
CA ARG A 25 -5.89 23.49 -26.06
C ARG A 25 -5.85 22.08 -25.46
N SER A 26 -5.36 21.12 -26.22
CA SER A 26 -5.15 19.74 -25.77
C SER A 26 -4.16 19.70 -24.61
N LEU A 27 -3.02 20.39 -24.73
CA LEU A 27 -2.03 20.47 -23.65
C LEU A 27 -2.62 21.11 -22.37
N ASN A 28 -3.36 22.22 -22.50
CA ASN A 28 -4.03 22.86 -21.37
C ASN A 28 -5.03 21.94 -20.68
N LYS A 29 -5.79 21.14 -21.45
CA LYS A 29 -6.71 20.13 -20.90
C LYS A 29 -5.96 19.07 -20.10
N LEU A 30 -4.86 18.54 -20.64
CA LEU A 30 -4.05 17.52 -19.96
C LEU A 30 -3.39 18.06 -18.68
N GLN A 31 -2.85 19.29 -18.71
CA GLN A 31 -2.31 19.95 -17.51
C GLN A 31 -3.37 20.15 -16.43
N LYS A 32 -4.60 20.50 -16.82
CA LYS A 32 -5.74 20.59 -15.89
C LYS A 32 -6.08 19.23 -15.28
N ARG A 33 -6.05 18.14 -16.08
CA ARG A 33 -6.26 16.77 -15.57
C ARG A 33 -5.23 16.42 -14.51
N GLU A 34 -3.95 16.59 -14.82
CA GLU A 34 -2.86 16.30 -13.87
C GLU A 34 -3.05 17.08 -12.56
N ARG A 35 -3.32 18.40 -12.65
CA ARG A 35 -3.55 19.24 -11.47
C ARG A 35 -4.74 18.77 -10.64
N SER A 36 -5.87 18.43 -11.28
CA SER A 36 -7.05 17.91 -10.57
C SER A 36 -6.76 16.59 -9.87
N CYS A 37 -6.01 15.67 -10.51
CA CYS A 37 -5.61 14.41 -9.90
C CYS A 37 -4.69 14.62 -8.69
N ARG A 38 -3.74 15.56 -8.77
CA ARG A 38 -2.85 15.91 -7.63
C ARG A 38 -3.66 16.40 -6.43
N PHE A 39 -4.58 17.35 -6.64
CA PHE A 39 -5.44 17.85 -5.56
C PHE A 39 -6.33 16.75 -4.96
N TYR A 40 -6.89 15.88 -5.80
CA TYR A 40 -7.66 14.75 -5.33
C TYR A 40 -6.82 13.82 -4.44
N VAL A 41 -5.62 13.45 -4.88
CA VAL A 41 -4.74 12.58 -4.12
C VAL A 41 -4.31 13.22 -2.80
N GLN A 42 -3.97 14.50 -2.79
CA GLN A 42 -3.66 15.23 -1.56
C GLN A 42 -4.84 15.18 -0.57
N ALA A 43 -6.05 15.52 -1.01
CA ALA A 43 -7.24 15.49 -0.16
C ALA A 43 -7.58 14.07 0.34
N MET A 44 -7.36 13.05 -0.50
CA MET A 44 -7.53 11.65 -0.13
C MET A 44 -6.53 11.25 0.96
N VAL A 45 -5.25 11.60 0.81
CA VAL A 45 -4.20 11.32 1.80
C VAL A 45 -4.50 12.03 3.13
N GLU A 46 -4.91 13.30 3.10
CA GLU A 46 -5.34 14.03 4.31
C GLU A 46 -6.54 13.36 4.99
N THR A 47 -7.52 12.89 4.21
CA THR A 47 -8.68 12.16 4.73
C THR A 47 -8.25 10.88 5.44
N VAL A 48 -7.38 10.08 4.80
CA VAL A 48 -6.88 8.84 5.41
C VAL A 48 -6.03 9.13 6.64
N ASN A 49 -5.20 10.18 6.61
CA ASN A 49 -4.44 10.62 7.77
C ASN A 49 -5.35 10.88 8.97
N ASN A 50 -6.44 11.63 8.77
CA ASN A 50 -7.41 11.95 9.81
C ASN A 50 -8.14 10.71 10.33
N LEU A 51 -8.50 9.76 9.46
CA LEU A 51 -9.15 8.51 9.85
C LEU A 51 -8.23 7.58 10.65
N LEU A 52 -6.92 7.68 10.48
CA LEU A 52 -5.93 6.85 11.17
C LEU A 52 -5.32 7.53 12.40
N GLN A 53 -5.78 8.72 12.77
CA GLN A 53 -5.35 9.39 13.99
C GLN A 53 -5.80 8.63 15.26
N PRO A 54 -5.04 8.69 16.36
CA PRO A 54 -5.44 8.11 17.65
C PRO A 54 -6.84 8.56 18.11
N GLN A 55 -7.21 9.81 17.86
CA GLN A 55 -8.50 10.40 18.23
C GLN A 55 -9.67 9.73 17.47
N ALA A 56 -9.45 9.22 16.26
CA ALA A 56 -10.46 8.52 15.48
C ALA A 56 -10.71 7.08 15.98
N GLN A 57 -9.82 6.51 16.81
CA GLN A 57 -9.96 5.12 17.27
C GLN A 57 -11.28 4.84 17.99
N ALA A 58 -11.80 5.82 18.74
CA ALA A 58 -13.09 5.69 19.41
C ALA A 58 -14.25 5.47 18.41
N ALA A 59 -14.23 6.18 17.28
CA ALA A 59 -15.22 6.01 16.23
C ALA A 59 -15.09 4.64 15.54
N TRP A 60 -13.85 4.19 15.27
CA TRP A 60 -13.62 2.85 14.73
C TRP A 60 -14.15 1.74 15.66
N ARG A 61 -13.97 1.89 16.98
CA ARG A 61 -14.44 0.92 17.97
C ARG A 61 -15.96 0.83 18.09
N GLN A 62 -16.71 1.80 17.56
CA GLN A 62 -18.18 1.71 17.48
C GLN A 62 -18.63 0.76 16.37
N LEU A 63 -17.78 0.50 15.37
CA LEU A 63 -18.03 -0.47 14.32
C LEU A 63 -17.75 -1.89 14.81
N SER A 64 -18.53 -2.86 14.33
CA SER A 64 -18.22 -4.28 14.52
C SER A 64 -16.89 -4.65 13.83
N THR A 65 -16.24 -5.72 14.28
CA THR A 65 -14.98 -6.22 13.68
C THR A 65 -15.08 -6.41 12.16
N ALA A 66 -16.23 -6.90 11.68
CA ALA A 66 -16.48 -7.08 10.25
C ALA A 66 -16.58 -5.74 9.48
N GLU A 67 -17.18 -4.72 10.10
CA GLU A 67 -17.28 -3.38 9.51
C GLU A 67 -15.93 -2.66 9.52
N GLN A 68 -15.15 -2.79 10.60
CA GLN A 68 -13.78 -2.26 10.67
C GLN A 68 -12.92 -2.86 9.55
N LEU A 69 -12.95 -4.18 9.39
CA LEU A 69 -12.23 -4.90 8.35
C LEU A 69 -12.64 -4.45 6.95
N ARG A 70 -13.95 -4.32 6.71
CA ARG A 70 -14.46 -3.86 5.41
C ARG A 70 -14.05 -2.43 5.12
N ALA A 71 -14.17 -1.53 6.09
CA ALA A 71 -13.79 -0.14 5.93
C ALA A 71 -12.28 0.02 5.69
N ALA A 72 -11.44 -0.66 6.47
CA ALA A 72 -9.99 -0.64 6.29
C ALA A 72 -9.56 -1.22 4.93
N THR A 73 -10.16 -2.34 4.51
CA THR A 73 -9.90 -2.92 3.18
C THR A 73 -10.32 -1.95 2.07
N THR A 74 -11.46 -1.27 2.23
CA THR A 74 -11.93 -0.26 1.27
C THR A 74 -10.99 0.95 1.20
N LEU A 75 -10.38 1.35 2.31
CA LEU A 75 -9.37 2.42 2.34
C LEU A 75 -8.12 2.01 1.56
N LEU A 76 -7.57 0.82 1.79
CA LEU A 76 -6.42 0.29 1.04
C LEU A 76 -6.71 0.32 -0.47
N ASP A 77 -7.84 -0.25 -0.87
CA ASP A 77 -8.24 -0.33 -2.27
C ASP A 77 -8.44 1.07 -2.89
N THR A 78 -9.17 1.96 -2.21
CA THR A 78 -9.45 3.31 -2.76
C THR A 78 -8.18 4.13 -2.93
N VAL A 79 -7.23 4.06 -1.99
CA VAL A 79 -5.96 4.77 -2.10
C VAL A 79 -5.13 4.25 -3.27
N GLU A 80 -5.05 2.93 -3.46
CA GLU A 80 -4.40 2.33 -4.63
C GLU A 80 -5.06 2.84 -5.93
N GLN A 81 -6.40 2.84 -5.99
CA GLN A 81 -7.12 3.33 -7.17
C GLN A 81 -6.84 4.81 -7.46
N GLY A 82 -6.89 5.66 -6.43
CA GLY A 82 -6.60 7.09 -6.56
C GLY A 82 -5.16 7.38 -6.98
N ALA A 83 -4.20 6.61 -6.45
CA ALA A 83 -2.80 6.70 -6.83
C ALA A 83 -2.58 6.41 -8.32
N PHE A 84 -3.21 5.36 -8.85
CA PHE A 84 -3.08 5.03 -10.27
C PHE A 84 -3.80 6.02 -11.20
N ILE A 85 -4.92 6.60 -10.77
CA ILE A 85 -5.54 7.70 -11.53
C ILE A 85 -4.56 8.87 -11.67
N LEU A 86 -3.83 9.23 -10.61
CA LEU A 86 -2.76 10.23 -10.72
C LEU A 86 -1.66 9.75 -11.67
N ALA A 87 -1.14 8.53 -11.48
CA ALA A 87 -0.05 7.99 -12.31
C ALA A 87 -0.37 8.00 -13.82
N ASP A 88 -1.63 7.71 -14.18
CA ASP A 88 -2.13 7.72 -15.56
C ASP A 88 -2.24 9.13 -16.16
N ASN A 89 -2.37 10.16 -15.32
CA ASN A 89 -2.55 11.55 -15.76
C ASN A 89 -1.29 12.42 -15.56
N LEU A 90 -0.17 11.87 -15.07
CA LEU A 90 1.12 12.57 -15.07
C LEU A 90 1.57 12.83 -16.51
N LEU A 91 1.94 14.06 -16.88
CA LEU A 91 2.30 14.40 -18.26
C LEU A 91 3.66 13.88 -18.73
N LYS A 92 4.60 13.71 -17.79
CA LYS A 92 5.98 13.31 -18.04
C LYS A 92 6.43 12.33 -16.94
N THR A 93 7.66 11.85 -17.06
CA THR A 93 8.31 11.13 -15.96
C THR A 93 8.36 12.01 -14.72
N ASP A 94 7.73 11.57 -13.64
CA ASP A 94 7.64 12.32 -12.40
C ASP A 94 7.37 11.39 -11.21
N ILE A 95 7.74 11.87 -10.02
CA ILE A 95 7.47 11.21 -8.74
C ILE A 95 6.74 12.20 -7.86
N VAL A 96 5.53 11.85 -7.45
CA VAL A 96 4.68 12.65 -6.57
C VAL A 96 4.67 12.01 -5.19
N GLN A 97 4.97 12.80 -4.16
CA GLN A 97 5.00 12.35 -2.78
C GLN A 97 3.98 13.14 -1.96
N GLU A 98 3.13 12.44 -1.24
CA GLU A 98 2.17 13.01 -0.30
C GLU A 98 2.38 12.34 1.06
N ASN A 99 3.02 13.06 1.98
CA ASN A 99 3.47 12.52 3.26
C ASN A 99 2.79 13.22 4.42
N THR A 100 2.18 12.42 5.29
CA THR A 100 1.56 12.86 6.55
C THR A 100 2.05 12.00 7.71
N GLU A 101 1.51 12.20 8.91
CA GLU A 101 1.92 11.43 10.09
C GLU A 101 1.49 9.95 10.03
N ASN A 102 0.29 9.66 9.51
CA ASN A 102 -0.28 8.32 9.56
C ASN A 102 -0.30 7.60 8.20
N ILE A 103 -0.03 8.32 7.11
CA ILE A 103 0.07 7.78 5.75
C ILE A 103 1.17 8.50 4.96
N GLN A 104 2.00 7.73 4.26
CA GLN A 104 2.95 8.21 3.24
C GLN A 104 2.59 7.56 1.91
N LEU A 105 2.48 8.36 0.85
CA LEU A 105 2.14 7.91 -0.49
C LEU A 105 3.19 8.42 -1.49
N GLU A 106 3.69 7.53 -2.34
CA GLU A 106 4.53 7.88 -3.49
C GLU A 106 3.93 7.30 -4.78
N VAL A 107 3.69 8.16 -5.76
CA VAL A 107 3.15 7.81 -7.07
C VAL A 107 4.17 8.19 -8.12
N ALA A 108 4.61 7.23 -8.93
CA ALA A 108 5.63 7.45 -9.93
C ALA A 108 5.15 7.04 -11.33
N ARG A 109 5.46 7.88 -12.33
CA ARG A 109 5.53 7.51 -13.75
C ARG A 109 6.98 7.64 -14.16
N MET A 110 7.59 6.56 -14.64
CA MET A 110 9.02 6.52 -14.99
C MET A 110 9.22 5.89 -16.37
N SER A 111 10.28 6.29 -17.07
CA SER A 111 10.73 5.57 -18.25
C SER A 111 11.38 4.25 -17.81
N THR A 112 11.22 3.19 -18.59
CA THR A 112 11.91 1.91 -18.41
C THR A 112 13.09 1.73 -19.36
N ASP A 113 13.39 2.74 -20.17
CA ASP A 113 14.49 2.71 -21.12
C ASP A 113 15.82 3.00 -20.42
N GLY A 114 16.89 2.37 -20.92
CA GLY A 114 18.25 2.58 -20.43
C GLY A 114 18.58 1.86 -19.12
N ASN A 115 19.44 2.47 -18.30
CA ASN A 115 19.87 1.91 -17.03
C ASN A 115 19.04 2.47 -15.89
N LEU A 116 18.27 1.60 -15.23
CA LEU A 116 17.42 1.96 -14.09
C LEU A 116 18.13 1.57 -12.79
N PRO A 117 18.08 2.41 -11.73
CA PRO A 117 18.44 1.98 -10.39
C PRO A 117 17.30 1.16 -9.77
N ASP A 118 17.61 0.44 -8.70
CA ASP A 118 16.60 -0.11 -7.80
C ASP A 118 15.78 1.04 -7.20
N LEU A 119 14.48 0.84 -7.10
CA LEU A 119 13.57 1.84 -6.54
C LEU A 119 13.27 1.49 -5.09
N LYS A 120 13.46 2.45 -4.19
CA LYS A 120 13.24 2.31 -2.75
C LYS A 120 12.21 3.32 -2.25
N PHE A 121 11.27 2.85 -1.45
CA PHE A 121 10.27 3.68 -0.77
C PHE A 121 10.26 3.38 0.75
N PRO A 122 9.99 4.38 1.61
CA PRO A 122 10.04 5.81 1.32
C PRO A 122 11.47 6.26 1.00
N GLN A 123 11.63 7.24 0.09
CA GLN A 123 12.95 7.79 -0.23
C GLN A 123 13.56 8.55 0.97
N THR A 124 12.71 9.24 1.73
CA THR A 124 13.07 9.95 2.97
C THR A 124 12.00 9.71 4.04
N GLY A 125 12.35 9.90 5.31
CA GLY A 125 11.35 9.87 6.39
C GLY A 125 10.73 8.50 6.68
N GLY A 126 11.31 7.39 6.20
CA GLY A 126 10.78 6.04 6.42
C GLY A 126 10.87 5.53 7.86
N GLN A 127 11.58 6.23 8.77
CA GLN A 127 11.72 5.86 10.19
C GLN A 127 12.15 4.39 10.43
N GLY A 128 12.99 3.84 9.55
CA GLY A 128 13.44 2.44 9.58
C GLY A 128 12.60 1.49 8.71
N ASN A 129 11.47 1.95 8.16
CA ASN A 129 10.67 1.22 7.19
C ASN A 129 11.19 1.45 5.77
N SER A 130 11.22 0.41 4.96
CA SER A 130 11.48 0.49 3.53
C SER A 130 10.95 -0.73 2.77
N ILE A 131 10.63 -0.52 1.50
CA ILE A 131 10.33 -1.53 0.48
C ILE A 131 11.13 -1.19 -0.77
N HIS A 132 11.67 -2.17 -1.47
CA HIS A 132 12.40 -1.93 -2.70
C HIS A 132 12.02 -2.90 -3.82
N LEU A 133 12.04 -2.36 -5.04
CA LEU A 133 11.85 -3.09 -6.29
C LEU A 133 13.15 -3.03 -7.09
N SER A 134 13.56 -4.17 -7.62
CA SER A 134 14.78 -4.25 -8.43
C SER A 134 14.60 -3.54 -9.77
N ALA A 135 15.69 -3.02 -10.32
CA ALA A 135 15.72 -2.48 -11.68
C ALA A 135 15.23 -3.49 -12.73
N ASN A 136 15.49 -4.79 -12.52
CA ASN A 136 15.00 -5.86 -13.39
C ASN A 136 13.47 -5.95 -13.36
N THR A 137 12.86 -5.90 -12.17
CA THR A 137 11.41 -5.86 -12.00
C THR A 137 10.81 -4.67 -12.76
N LEU A 138 11.42 -3.50 -12.63
CA LEU A 138 10.96 -2.28 -13.31
C LEU A 138 10.99 -2.43 -14.84
N LYS A 139 12.08 -3.00 -15.38
CA LYS A 139 12.23 -3.27 -16.82
C LYS A 139 11.24 -4.33 -17.32
N GLN A 140 11.09 -5.43 -16.59
CA GLN A 140 10.23 -6.55 -16.97
C GLN A 140 8.74 -6.18 -16.98
N HIS A 141 8.31 -5.36 -16.03
CA HIS A 141 6.91 -4.93 -15.92
C HIS A 141 6.62 -3.60 -16.63
N GLY A 142 7.63 -3.00 -17.28
CA GLY A 142 7.45 -1.84 -18.14
C GLY A 142 6.49 -2.09 -19.31
N ARG A 143 5.74 -1.06 -19.70
CA ARG A 143 4.80 -1.06 -20.82
C ARG A 143 5.02 0.16 -21.68
N ASN A 144 5.25 -0.06 -22.97
CA ASN A 144 5.50 1.02 -23.94
C ASN A 144 6.63 1.97 -23.51
N GLY A 145 7.71 1.43 -22.95
CA GLY A 145 8.86 2.22 -22.47
C GLY A 145 8.63 2.96 -21.15
N GLU A 146 7.53 2.69 -20.44
CA GLU A 146 7.20 3.34 -19.17
C GLU A 146 6.63 2.39 -18.12
N ILE A 147 6.70 2.80 -16.86
CA ILE A 147 6.13 2.09 -15.72
C ILE A 147 5.42 3.06 -14.78
N ARG A 148 4.27 2.64 -14.25
CA ARG A 148 3.50 3.36 -13.24
C ARG A 148 3.54 2.58 -11.95
N ILE A 149 3.85 3.26 -10.85
CA ILE A 149 4.11 2.64 -9.55
C ILE A 149 3.37 3.43 -8.48
N ALA A 150 2.79 2.72 -7.53
CA ALA A 150 2.25 3.29 -6.30
C ALA A 150 2.86 2.57 -5.10
N PHE A 151 3.41 3.35 -4.17
CA PHE A 151 3.80 2.86 -2.85
C PHE A 151 3.03 3.59 -1.78
N VAL A 152 2.62 2.87 -0.74
CA VAL A 152 1.91 3.46 0.39
C VAL A 152 2.43 2.86 1.69
N LEU A 153 2.58 3.66 2.74
CA LEU A 153 2.86 3.20 4.09
C LEU A 153 1.77 3.73 5.02
N TYR A 154 1.04 2.81 5.66
CA TYR A 154 -0.01 3.14 6.63
C TYR A 154 0.45 2.75 8.03
N LYS A 155 0.52 3.72 8.95
CA LYS A 155 1.10 3.50 10.27
C LYS A 155 0.26 2.57 11.17
N HIS A 156 -1.07 2.73 11.16
CA HIS A 156 -1.98 2.10 12.13
C HIS A 156 -3.20 1.39 11.52
N ILE A 157 -3.29 1.27 10.19
CA ILE A 157 -4.45 0.62 9.57
C ILE A 157 -4.53 -0.89 9.90
N GLY A 158 -3.40 -1.51 10.23
CA GLY A 158 -3.31 -2.94 10.58
C GLY A 158 -4.16 -3.33 11.79
N LEU A 159 -4.47 -2.39 12.70
CA LEU A 159 -5.35 -2.66 13.85
C LEU A 159 -6.78 -3.03 13.45
N TYR A 160 -7.22 -2.63 12.26
CA TYR A 160 -8.57 -2.86 11.77
C TYR A 160 -8.65 -4.04 10.80
N LEU A 161 -7.52 -4.72 10.53
CA LEU A 161 -7.43 -5.87 9.63
C LEU A 161 -7.28 -7.15 10.46
N SER A 162 -8.39 -7.84 10.70
CA SER A 162 -8.48 -9.01 11.59
C SER A 162 -7.45 -10.10 11.28
N THR A 163 -6.95 -10.73 12.35
CA THR A 163 -5.99 -11.85 12.32
C THR A 163 -6.65 -13.21 12.52
N GLU A 164 -7.97 -13.29 12.73
CA GLU A 164 -8.71 -14.53 13.07
C GLU A 164 -8.51 -15.68 12.07
N ASN A 165 -8.29 -15.38 10.79
CA ASN A 165 -8.08 -16.38 9.73
C ASN A 165 -6.70 -16.29 9.09
N ALA A 166 -5.71 -15.76 9.81
CA ALA A 166 -4.37 -15.61 9.28
C ALA A 166 -3.71 -16.97 9.03
N SER A 167 -3.09 -17.16 7.86
CA SER A 167 -2.38 -18.42 7.52
C SER A 167 -0.98 -18.52 8.13
N MET A 168 -0.78 -17.91 9.31
CA MET A 168 0.50 -17.91 10.00
C MET A 168 0.87 -19.31 10.51
N LYS A 169 2.16 -19.61 10.45
CA LYS A 169 2.71 -20.81 11.06
C LYS A 169 3.31 -20.43 12.40
N LEU A 170 2.64 -20.81 13.48
CA LEU A 170 3.21 -20.71 14.83
C LEU A 170 4.23 -21.85 15.00
N GLY A 171 5.41 -21.54 15.53
CA GLY A 171 6.36 -22.57 15.94
C GLY A 171 5.75 -23.47 17.02
N SER A 172 6.24 -24.71 17.16
CA SER A 172 5.72 -25.70 18.12
C SER A 172 5.70 -25.19 19.57
N GLU A 173 6.62 -24.29 19.95
CA GLU A 173 6.66 -23.64 21.27
C GLU A 173 5.51 -22.66 21.50
N ALA A 174 4.94 -22.07 20.44
CA ALA A 174 3.86 -21.11 20.51
C ALA A 174 2.46 -21.75 20.55
N MET A 175 2.34 -23.06 20.29
CA MET A 175 1.06 -23.78 20.44
C MET A 175 0.78 -24.21 21.89
N ALA A 176 1.73 -24.03 22.80
CA ALA A 176 1.64 -24.50 24.19
C ALA A 176 1.03 -23.47 25.17
N THR A 177 0.78 -22.23 24.72
CA THR A 177 0.41 -21.11 25.59
C THR A 177 -0.68 -20.25 24.91
N ASN A 178 -1.52 -19.57 25.69
CA ASN A 178 -2.61 -18.72 25.18
C ASN A 178 -2.07 -17.43 24.54
N TYR A 179 -1.55 -17.50 23.32
CA TYR A 179 -1.10 -16.31 22.58
C TYR A 179 -2.20 -15.79 21.64
N SER A 180 -2.27 -14.47 21.48
CA SER A 180 -3.04 -13.80 20.44
C SER A 180 -2.14 -13.45 19.26
N VAL A 181 -2.71 -13.20 18.08
CA VAL A 181 -1.96 -12.78 16.88
C VAL A 181 -2.29 -11.32 16.59
N ILE A 182 -1.26 -10.49 16.46
CA ILE A 182 -1.39 -9.07 16.17
C ILE A 182 -0.64 -8.69 14.89
N VAL A 183 -1.12 -7.64 14.21
CA VAL A 183 -0.35 -6.94 13.17
C VAL A 183 0.61 -5.98 13.86
N ASN A 184 1.88 -6.36 14.00
CA ASN A 184 2.87 -5.61 14.80
C ASN A 184 3.75 -4.69 13.92
N SER A 185 3.23 -4.21 12.80
CA SER A 185 3.93 -3.30 11.91
C SER A 185 2.97 -2.35 11.20
N PRO A 186 3.46 -1.22 10.66
CA PRO A 186 2.77 -0.54 9.57
C PRO A 186 2.44 -1.49 8.42
N VAL A 187 1.40 -1.16 7.66
CA VAL A 187 1.08 -1.84 6.40
C VAL A 187 1.79 -1.10 5.26
N VAL A 188 2.60 -1.80 4.48
CA VAL A 188 3.26 -1.24 3.29
C VAL A 188 2.66 -1.83 2.02
N THR A 189 2.30 -0.97 1.09
CA THR A 189 1.73 -1.34 -0.20
C THR A 189 2.72 -1.04 -1.30
N ALA A 190 2.84 -1.95 -2.26
CA ALA A 190 3.53 -1.74 -3.51
C ALA A 190 2.65 -2.27 -4.64
N ALA A 191 2.47 -1.49 -5.69
CA ALA A 191 1.72 -1.87 -6.88
C ALA A 191 2.36 -1.28 -8.14
N ILE A 192 2.33 -2.04 -9.24
CA ILE A 192 2.83 -1.64 -10.56
C ILE A 192 1.70 -1.81 -11.57
N ASN A 193 1.57 -0.85 -12.49
CA ASN A 193 0.68 -0.89 -13.67
C ASN A 193 -0.65 -1.59 -13.39
N LYS A 194 -1.59 -0.88 -12.74
CA LYS A 194 -2.90 -1.40 -12.30
C LYS A 194 -3.59 -2.25 -13.37
N ASP A 195 -3.34 -3.55 -13.30
CA ASP A 195 -4.15 -4.57 -13.94
C ASP A 195 -5.04 -5.22 -12.90
N SER A 196 -6.15 -5.81 -13.34
CA SER A 196 -7.09 -6.52 -12.47
C SER A 196 -6.47 -7.70 -11.71
N ASN A 197 -5.28 -8.15 -12.11
CA ASN A 197 -4.62 -9.34 -11.59
C ASN A 197 -3.40 -9.01 -10.72
N LYS A 198 -3.17 -9.88 -9.72
CA LYS A 198 -1.98 -9.88 -8.88
C LYS A 198 -0.72 -9.96 -9.75
N VAL A 199 0.23 -9.03 -9.54
CA VAL A 199 1.51 -9.02 -10.26
C VAL A 199 2.47 -9.95 -9.54
N TYR A 200 2.93 -10.99 -10.25
CA TYR A 200 3.98 -11.90 -9.77
C TYR A 200 5.34 -11.47 -10.30
N LEU A 201 6.37 -11.58 -9.46
CA LEU A 201 7.71 -11.09 -9.71
C LEU A 201 8.70 -12.25 -9.80
N SER A 202 9.59 -12.21 -10.79
CA SER A 202 10.75 -13.12 -10.83
C SER A 202 11.77 -12.73 -9.76
N ASP A 203 12.07 -11.43 -9.66
CA ASP A 203 12.88 -10.87 -8.59
C ASP A 203 11.95 -10.38 -7.46
N PRO A 204 11.98 -11.00 -6.26
CA PRO A 204 11.00 -10.74 -5.23
C PRO A 204 11.13 -9.32 -4.66
N VAL A 205 9.99 -8.74 -4.28
CA VAL A 205 9.98 -7.49 -3.51
C VAL A 205 10.52 -7.76 -2.12
N ILE A 206 11.41 -6.90 -1.65
CA ILE A 206 11.99 -7.01 -0.31
C ILE A 206 11.64 -5.76 0.48
N PHE A 207 11.16 -5.96 1.71
CA PHE A 207 10.82 -4.88 2.61
C PHE A 207 11.35 -5.14 4.02
N THR A 208 11.80 -4.08 4.67
CA THR A 208 12.21 -4.05 6.07
C THR A 208 11.29 -3.08 6.79
N ILE A 209 10.59 -3.54 7.82
CA ILE A 209 9.61 -2.72 8.55
C ILE A 209 9.91 -2.77 10.05
N ARG A 210 9.74 -1.63 10.70
CA ARG A 210 9.89 -1.45 12.15
C ARG A 210 8.68 -2.00 12.89
N HIS A 211 8.93 -2.66 14.01
CA HIS A 211 7.87 -3.16 14.89
C HIS A 211 7.16 -2.00 15.61
N LEU A 212 5.84 -2.05 15.69
CA LEU A 212 5.04 -1.07 16.44
C LEU A 212 5.26 -1.25 17.95
N GLN A 213 5.35 -2.49 18.42
CA GLN A 213 5.59 -2.86 19.80
C GLN A 213 6.85 -3.71 19.93
N GLN A 214 7.79 -3.24 20.75
CA GLN A 214 9.05 -3.93 21.07
C GLN A 214 8.90 -4.56 22.47
N SER A 215 8.21 -5.69 22.56
CA SER A 215 8.05 -6.48 23.80
C SER A 215 8.78 -7.81 23.65
N GLU A 216 9.37 -8.33 24.73
CA GLU A 216 9.88 -9.71 24.77
C GLU A 216 8.75 -10.74 24.62
N GLU A 217 7.50 -10.32 24.84
CA GLU A 217 6.28 -11.11 24.64
C GLU A 217 5.85 -11.19 23.17
N ASN A 218 6.47 -10.38 22.30
CA ASN A 218 6.23 -10.41 20.85
C ASN A 218 7.30 -11.25 20.18
N PHE A 219 6.90 -12.41 19.64
CA PHE A 219 7.82 -13.35 19.00
C PHE A 219 7.17 -14.00 17.77
N ASN A 220 7.94 -14.79 17.03
CA ASN A 220 7.53 -15.43 15.78
C ASN A 220 7.01 -14.46 14.70
N PRO A 221 7.86 -13.56 14.17
CA PRO A 221 7.49 -12.68 13.08
C PRO A 221 7.15 -13.47 11.82
N ASN A 222 5.98 -13.20 11.25
CA ASN A 222 5.53 -13.76 9.98
C ASN A 222 5.34 -12.63 8.96
N CYS A 223 6.03 -12.76 7.83
CA CYS A 223 5.84 -11.91 6.67
C CYS A 223 4.55 -12.29 5.96
N SER A 224 3.58 -11.37 5.95
CA SER A 224 2.24 -11.65 5.45
C SER A 224 1.75 -10.55 4.51
N PHE A 225 0.76 -10.89 3.69
CA PHE A 225 0.04 -9.95 2.85
C PHE A 225 -1.47 -10.03 3.05
N TRP A 226 -2.17 -8.92 2.80
CA TRP A 226 -3.62 -8.86 2.90
C TRP A 226 -4.27 -9.42 1.62
N SER A 227 -4.79 -10.64 1.70
CA SER A 227 -5.51 -11.30 0.60
C SER A 227 -7.00 -10.98 0.72
N TYR A 228 -7.53 -10.15 -0.18
CA TYR A 228 -8.93 -9.70 -0.12
C TYR A 228 -9.68 -9.83 -1.44
N SER A 229 -11.00 -9.93 -1.33
CA SER A 229 -11.94 -9.90 -2.44
C SER A 229 -12.37 -8.47 -2.73
N LYS A 230 -12.09 -7.97 -3.94
CA LYS A 230 -12.55 -6.65 -4.41
C LYS A 230 -14.08 -6.52 -4.45
N ARG A 231 -14.83 -7.64 -4.50
CA ARG A 231 -16.30 -7.62 -4.53
C ARG A 231 -16.91 -7.38 -3.15
N THR A 232 -16.37 -8.02 -2.12
CA THR A 232 -16.92 -7.99 -0.76
C THR A 232 -16.17 -7.05 0.16
N MET A 233 -14.97 -6.62 -0.25
CA MET A 233 -14.00 -5.89 0.55
C MET A 233 -13.70 -6.61 1.87
N THR A 234 -13.63 -7.94 1.81
CA THR A 234 -13.27 -8.81 2.94
C THR A 234 -12.04 -9.64 2.57
N GLY A 235 -11.25 -10.02 3.57
CA GLY A 235 -9.99 -10.71 3.34
C GLY A 235 -9.40 -11.34 4.61
N PHE A 236 -8.18 -11.83 4.47
CA PHE A 236 -7.39 -12.43 5.54
C PHE A 236 -5.89 -12.22 5.27
N TRP A 237 -5.07 -12.30 6.33
CA TRP A 237 -3.62 -12.26 6.20
C TRP A 237 -3.08 -13.61 5.72
N SER A 238 -2.32 -13.61 4.62
CA SER A 238 -1.70 -14.81 4.08
C SER A 238 -0.18 -14.71 4.10
N THR A 239 0.49 -15.80 4.47
CA THR A 239 1.95 -15.96 4.38
C THR A 239 2.41 -16.55 3.05
N GLN A 240 1.47 -16.91 2.17
CA GLN A 240 1.79 -17.57 0.90
C GLN A 240 2.72 -16.70 0.05
N ASP A 241 3.74 -17.32 -0.55
CA ASP A 241 4.68 -16.63 -1.45
C ASP A 241 5.47 -15.48 -0.78
N CYS A 242 5.51 -15.47 0.55
CA CYS A 242 6.29 -14.57 1.38
C CYS A 242 7.23 -15.36 2.30
N ARG A 243 8.43 -14.82 2.55
CA ARG A 243 9.49 -15.46 3.35
C ARG A 243 10.12 -14.44 4.29
N LEU A 244 10.43 -14.89 5.50
CA LEU A 244 11.24 -14.15 6.46
C LEU A 244 12.71 -14.24 6.04
N LEU A 245 13.35 -13.10 5.79
CA LEU A 245 14.79 -13.03 5.52
C LEU A 245 15.60 -12.85 6.80
N GLY A 246 15.05 -12.12 7.78
CA GLY A 246 15.69 -11.92 9.07
C GLY A 246 14.87 -11.01 9.97
N THR A 247 15.07 -11.13 11.28
CA THR A 247 14.40 -10.31 12.28
C THR A 247 15.37 -9.96 13.40
N ASN A 248 15.18 -8.80 14.00
CA ASN A 248 15.78 -8.42 15.27
C ASN A 248 14.68 -7.83 16.17
N ARG A 249 15.04 -7.33 17.35
CA ARG A 249 14.06 -6.79 18.32
C ARG A 249 13.17 -5.67 17.76
N THR A 250 13.66 -4.92 16.77
CA THR A 250 13.03 -3.69 16.31
C THR A 250 12.56 -3.74 14.86
N HIS A 251 13.10 -4.62 14.04
CA HIS A 251 12.81 -4.69 12.60
C HIS A 251 12.74 -6.12 12.11
N THR A 252 11.90 -6.32 11.11
CA THR A 252 11.80 -7.57 10.35
C THR A 252 11.96 -7.28 8.87
N THR A 253 12.73 -8.12 8.19
CA THR A 253 12.94 -8.07 6.75
C THR A 253 12.30 -9.28 6.07
N CYS A 254 11.54 -9.02 5.03
CA CYS A 254 10.70 -9.97 4.32
C CYS A 254 10.97 -9.94 2.82
N SER A 255 10.67 -11.05 2.15
CA SER A 255 10.75 -11.20 0.70
C SER A 255 9.46 -11.84 0.18
N CYS A 256 8.79 -11.24 -0.80
CA CYS A 256 7.57 -11.79 -1.41
C CYS A 256 7.67 -11.78 -2.94
N THR A 257 7.11 -12.77 -3.62
CA THR A 257 7.17 -12.88 -5.10
C THR A 257 5.98 -12.25 -5.80
N HIS A 258 5.31 -11.30 -5.15
CA HIS A 258 4.15 -10.60 -5.69
C HIS A 258 4.01 -9.22 -5.08
N LEU A 259 3.10 -8.41 -5.61
CA LEU A 259 2.81 -7.04 -5.15
C LEU A 259 1.38 -6.92 -4.61
N THR A 260 1.24 -6.26 -3.45
CA THR A 260 -0.01 -6.08 -2.70
C THR A 260 0.27 -5.22 -1.44
N ASN A 261 -0.53 -5.41 -0.38
CA ASN A 261 -0.40 -4.81 0.94
C ASN A 261 0.26 -5.81 1.92
N PHE A 262 1.42 -5.47 2.46
CA PHE A 262 2.24 -6.32 3.33
C PHE A 262 2.29 -5.81 4.77
N ALA A 263 2.44 -6.73 5.71
CA ALA A 263 2.72 -6.43 7.11
C ALA A 263 3.49 -7.57 7.78
N VAL A 264 3.99 -7.32 8.99
CA VAL A 264 4.58 -8.31 9.87
C VAL A 264 3.60 -8.60 10.99
N LEU A 265 3.14 -9.85 11.05
CA LEU A 265 2.31 -10.33 12.15
C LEU A 265 3.19 -11.04 13.17
N MET A 266 2.80 -10.96 14.45
CA MET A 266 3.51 -11.60 15.56
C MET A 266 2.54 -12.25 16.52
N ALA A 267 3.01 -13.30 17.19
CA ALA A 267 2.33 -13.81 18.38
C ALA A 267 2.60 -12.85 19.55
N HIS A 268 1.57 -12.61 20.35
CA HIS A 268 1.58 -11.74 21.52
C HIS A 268 1.03 -12.51 22.73
N VAL A 269 1.72 -12.45 23.87
CA VAL A 269 1.16 -12.94 25.14
C VAL A 269 0.27 -11.86 25.72
N ASP A 270 -1.02 -12.13 25.89
CA ASP A 270 -1.82 -11.29 26.78
C ASP A 270 -1.42 -11.62 28.22
N VAL A 271 -0.56 -10.80 28.82
CA VAL A 271 -0.28 -10.91 30.26
C VAL A 271 -1.51 -10.43 31.02
N LYS A 272 -2.25 -11.37 31.60
CA LYS A 272 -3.34 -11.09 32.54
C LYS A 272 -2.80 -10.56 33.87
#